data_AF-A0A1P8FIV6-F1
#
_entry.id   AF-A0A1P8FIV6-F1
#
_cell.length_a   1.000
_cell.length_b   1.000
_cell.length_c   1.000
_cell.angle_alpha   90.00
_cell.angle_beta   90.00
_cell.angle_gamma   90.00
#
_symmetry.space_group_name_H-M   'P 1'
#
loop_
_entity.id
_entity.type
_entity.pdbx_description
1 polymer ?
#
loop_
_entity_poly.entity_id
_entity_poly.type
_entity_poly.pdbx_seq_one_letter_code
_entity_poly.pdbx_strand_id
1 'polypeptide(L)'
;MKALASVLGFLVVLLQYPLWLGKGSWLKVSELEAQVAEQRESNARLKARNDAMDAEVRDLKQGSEALEERARLELGMIKKDEVFYQVVK
;
A
#
# COMPACT_ATOMS: atom_id res chain seq x y z
N MET A 1 52.37 1.14 36.41
CA MET A 1 52.52 1.09 34.93
C MET A 1 51.61 0.03 34.31
N LYS A 2 51.79 -1.27 34.61
CA LYS A 2 51.01 -2.37 33.99
C LYS A 2 49.50 -2.34 34.31
N ALA A 3 49.12 -2.08 35.57
CA ALA A 3 47.70 -2.03 35.98
C ALA A 3 46.90 -0.91 35.30
N LEU A 4 47.52 0.25 35.09
CA LEU A 4 46.88 1.37 34.41
C LEU A 4 46.61 1.05 32.93
N ALA A 5 47.56 0.37 32.27
CA ALA A 5 47.41 -0.10 30.90
C ALA A 5 46.30 -1.15 30.76
N SER A 6 46.17 -2.06 31.72
CA SER A 6 45.08 -3.05 31.76
C SER A 6 43.71 -2.41 31.89
N VAL A 7 43.56 -1.41 32.78
CA VAL A 7 42.30 -0.69 32.98
C VAL A 7 41.92 0.11 31.73
N LEU A 8 42.88 0.81 31.12
CA LEU A 8 42.66 1.52 29.86
C LEU A 8 42.27 0.58 28.72
N GLY A 9 42.94 -0.57 28.59
CA GLY A 9 42.59 -1.59 27.60
C GLY A 9 41.17 -2.12 27.80
N PHE A 10 40.78 -2.37 29.05
CA PHE A 10 39.43 -2.83 29.39
C PHE A 10 38.36 -1.78 29.05
N LEU A 11 38.63 -0.51 29.32
CA LEU A 11 37.77 0.63 28.97
C LEU A 11 37.60 0.79 27.45
N VAL A 12 38.67 0.59 26.69
CA VAL A 12 38.62 0.62 25.22
C VAL A 12 37.78 -0.52 24.68
N VAL A 13 37.93 -1.74 25.20
CA VAL A 13 37.11 -2.89 24.78
C VAL A 13 35.63 -2.67 25.13
N LEU A 14 35.34 -2.14 26.32
CA LEU A 14 33.98 -1.80 26.76
C LEU A 14 33.31 -0.74 25.86
N LEU A 15 34.08 0.21 25.32
CA LEU A 15 33.57 1.21 24.38
C LEU A 15 33.47 0.68 22.94
N GLN A 16 34.33 -0.24 22.53
CA GLN A 16 34.30 -0.85 21.20
C GLN A 16 33.18 -1.90 21.06
N TYR A 17 32.83 -2.59 22.15
CA TYR A 17 31.76 -3.60 22.17
C TYR A 17 30.38 -3.06 21.72
N PRO A 18 29.89 -1.91 22.21
CA PRO A 18 28.65 -1.31 21.72
C PRO A 18 28.77 -0.68 20.34
N LEU A 19 29.95 -0.56 19.74
CA LEU A 19 30.07 -0.21 18.31
C LEU A 19 29.87 -1.43 17.42
N TRP A 20 30.26 -2.62 17.89
CA TRP A 20 30.00 -3.89 17.20
C TRP A 20 28.54 -4.36 17.37
N LEU A 21 27.90 -4.01 18.50
CA LEU A 21 26.55 -4.45 18.86
C LEU A 21 25.50 -3.33 18.92
N GLY A 22 25.88 -2.07 18.76
CA GLY A 22 24.98 -0.92 18.91
C GLY A 22 24.51 -0.36 17.58
N LYS A 23 23.27 0.17 17.61
CA LYS A 23 22.49 0.87 16.56
C LYS A 23 22.33 0.17 15.19
N GLY A 24 23.26 -0.66 14.75
CA GLY A 24 23.24 -1.43 13.50
C GLY A 24 23.64 -2.89 13.67
N SER A 25 23.42 -3.50 14.85
CA SER A 25 23.67 -4.94 15.05
C SER A 25 22.93 -5.75 13.98
N TRP A 26 23.63 -6.69 13.35
CA TRP A 26 23.12 -7.57 12.28
C TRP A 26 21.80 -8.26 12.64
N LEU A 27 21.61 -8.58 13.92
CA LEU A 27 20.36 -9.12 14.46
C LEU A 27 19.17 -8.18 14.25
N LYS A 28 19.38 -6.88 14.50
CA LYS A 28 18.33 -5.87 14.36
C LYS A 28 18.04 -5.54 12.89
N VAL A 29 19.04 -5.63 12.02
CA VAL A 29 18.84 -5.47 10.57
C VAL A 29 18.03 -6.63 10.02
N SER A 30 18.35 -7.88 10.39
CA SER A 30 17.60 -9.06 9.96
C SER A 30 16.15 -9.05 10.45
N GLU A 31 15.89 -8.62 11.67
CA GLU A 31 14.54 -8.53 12.22
C GLU A 31 13.72 -7.42 11.55
N LEU A 32 14.36 -6.29 11.24
CA LEU A 32 13.71 -5.18 10.53
C LEU A 32 13.45 -5.52 9.06
N GLU A 33 14.35 -6.24 8.39
CA GLU A 33 14.14 -6.77 7.04
C GLU A 33 13.00 -7.78 6.99
N ALA A 34 12.90 -8.67 7.99
CA ALA A 34 11.79 -9.62 8.09
C ALA A 34 10.44 -8.91 8.24
N GLN A 35 10.34 -7.88 9.09
CA GLN A 35 9.13 -7.07 9.25
C GLN A 35 8.76 -6.32 7.95
N VAL A 36 9.75 -5.79 7.24
CA VAL A 36 9.53 -5.11 5.94
C VAL A 36 9.05 -6.11 4.88
N ALA A 37 9.56 -7.34 4.88
CA ALA A 37 9.14 -8.39 3.96
C ALA A 37 7.67 -8.80 4.17
N GLU A 38 7.27 -9.04 5.42
CA GLU A 38 5.89 -9.38 5.78
C GLU A 38 4.91 -8.25 5.40
N GLN A 39 5.26 -7.01 5.70
CA GLN A 39 4.42 -5.86 5.38
C GLN A 39 4.31 -5.63 3.86
N ARG A 40 5.36 -5.94 3.09
CA ARG A 40 5.32 -5.89 1.62
C ARG A 40 4.40 -6.95 1.03
N GLU A 41 4.42 -8.15 1.57
CA GLU A 41 3.53 -9.22 1.11
C GLU A 41 2.06 -8.87 1.38
N SER A 42 1.75 -8.38 2.57
CA SER A 42 0.40 -7.91 2.92
C SER A 42 -0.08 -6.77 2.00
N ASN A 43 0.79 -5.78 1.77
CA ASN A 43 0.49 -4.68 0.85
C ASN A 43 0.27 -5.15 -0.59
N ALA A 44 1.05 -6.13 -1.08
CA ALA A 44 0.88 -6.68 -2.41
C ALA A 44 -0.50 -7.35 -2.57
N ARG A 45 -0.95 -8.12 -1.56
CA ARG A 45 -2.27 -8.75 -1.55
C ARG A 45 -3.40 -7.71 -1.54
N LEU A 46 -3.28 -6.68 -0.70
CA LEU A 46 -4.25 -5.59 -0.63
C LEU A 46 -4.33 -4.81 -1.94
N LYS A 47 -3.19 -4.54 -2.57
CA LYS A 47 -3.13 -3.87 -3.87
C LYS A 47 -3.82 -4.68 -4.97
N ALA A 48 -3.55 -5.98 -5.05
CA ALA A 48 -4.20 -6.85 -6.03
C ALA A 48 -5.73 -6.88 -5.85
N ARG A 49 -6.22 -6.87 -4.60
CA ARG A 49 -7.67 -6.81 -4.32
C ARG A 49 -8.27 -5.46 -4.70
N ASN A 50 -7.59 -4.36 -4.41
CA ASN A 50 -8.05 -3.03 -4.82
C ASN A 50 -8.09 -2.90 -6.34
N ASP A 51 -7.07 -3.37 -7.04
CA ASP A 51 -7.03 -3.33 -8.51
C ASP A 51 -8.18 -4.13 -9.13
N ALA A 52 -8.54 -5.28 -8.52
CA ALA A 52 -9.70 -6.08 -8.93
C ALA A 52 -11.04 -5.38 -8.63
N MET A 53 -11.22 -4.82 -7.43
CA MET A 53 -12.45 -4.09 -7.08
C MET A 53 -12.63 -2.83 -7.94
N ASP A 54 -11.54 -2.12 -8.24
CA ASP A 54 -11.58 -0.97 -9.14
C ASP A 54 -11.95 -1.37 -10.57
N ALA A 55 -11.51 -2.55 -11.02
CA ALA A 55 -11.93 -3.09 -12.30
C ALA A 55 -13.42 -3.43 -12.32
N GLU A 56 -13.94 -4.09 -11.27
CA GLU A 56 -15.37 -4.37 -11.12
C GLU A 56 -16.21 -3.10 -11.07
N VAL A 57 -15.77 -2.06 -10.34
CA VAL A 57 -16.48 -0.77 -10.28
C VAL A 57 -16.50 -0.09 -11.65
N ARG A 58 -15.40 -0.16 -12.41
CA ARG A 58 -15.36 0.40 -13.78
C ARG A 58 -16.29 -0.36 -14.73
N ASP A 59 -16.30 -1.69 -14.66
CA ASP A 59 -17.16 -2.53 -15.48
C ASP A 59 -18.64 -2.32 -15.15
N LEU A 60 -19.00 -2.26 -13.85
CA LEU A 60 -20.35 -1.94 -13.42
C LEU A 60 -20.80 -0.55 -13.86
N LYS A 61 -19.92 0.46 -13.80
CA LYS A 61 -20.23 1.81 -14.29
C LYS A 61 -20.46 1.81 -15.80
N GLN A 62 -19.56 1.23 -16.59
CA GLN A 62 -19.70 1.15 -18.05
C GLN A 62 -20.93 0.34 -18.46
N GLY A 63 -21.18 -0.80 -17.81
CA GLY A 63 -22.38 -1.60 -18.03
C GLY A 63 -23.66 -0.85 -17.69
N SER A 64 -23.67 -0.07 -16.60
CA SER A 64 -24.83 0.75 -16.22
C SER A 64 -25.08 1.91 -17.18
N GLU A 65 -24.04 2.59 -17.65
CA GLU A 65 -24.14 3.67 -18.64
C GLU A 65 -24.65 3.15 -19.98
N ALA A 66 -24.12 2.02 -20.45
CA ALA A 66 -24.58 1.37 -21.67
C ALA A 66 -26.05 0.90 -21.58
N LEU A 67 -26.48 0.42 -20.40
CA LEU A 67 -27.87 0.04 -20.16
C LEU A 67 -28.80 1.25 -20.10
N GLU A 68 -28.36 2.34 -19.47
CA GLU A 68 -29.13 3.59 -19.35
C GLU A 68 -29.30 4.26 -20.72
N GLU A 69 -28.27 4.27 -21.55
CA GLU A 69 -28.33 4.80 -22.91
C GLU A 69 -29.30 3.99 -23.79
N ARG A 70 -29.27 2.66 -23.69
CA ARG A 70 -30.22 1.78 -24.39
C ARG A 70 -31.65 1.97 -23.89
N ALA A 71 -31.88 2.12 -22.59
CA ALA A 71 -33.22 2.38 -22.03
C ALA A 71 -33.77 3.75 -22.44
N ARG A 72 -32.91 4.77 -22.55
CA ARG A 72 -33.28 6.10 -23.05
C ARG A 72 -33.67 6.08 -24.54
N LEU A 73 -32.93 5.32 -25.36
CA LEU A 73 -33.14 5.24 -26.81
C LEU A 73 -34.30 4.30 -27.22
N GLU A 74 -34.40 3.11 -26.62
CA GLU A 74 -35.39 2.09 -27.03
C GLU A 74 -36.70 2.17 -26.25
N LEU A 75 -36.67 2.58 -24.97
CA LEU A 75 -37.85 2.55 -24.09
C LEU A 75 -38.39 3.95 -23.73
N GLY A 76 -37.75 5.01 -24.21
CA GLY A 76 -38.15 6.39 -23.88
C GLY A 76 -38.09 6.68 -22.37
N MET A 77 -37.17 6.04 -21.66
CA MET A 77 -37.04 6.20 -20.21
C MET A 77 -36.56 7.62 -19.87
N ILE A 78 -37.36 8.35 -19.10
CA ILE A 78 -37.04 9.70 -18.60
C ILE A 78 -36.85 9.60 -17.08
N LYS A 79 -35.73 10.11 -16.56
CA LYS A 79 -35.47 10.17 -15.10
C LYS A 79 -36.49 11.12 -14.45
N LYS A 80 -36.78 10.93 -13.15
CA LYS A 80 -37.83 11.67 -12.42
C LYS A 80 -37.72 13.21 -12.47
N ASP A 81 -36.57 13.76 -12.85
CA ASP A 81 -36.26 15.19 -12.90
C ASP A 81 -35.70 15.69 -14.26
N GLU A 82 -35.86 14.93 -15.36
CA GLU A 82 -35.39 15.34 -16.69
C GLU A 82 -36.52 15.80 -17.62
N VAL A 83 -36.29 16.86 -18.40
CA VAL A 83 -37.23 17.38 -19.41
C VAL A 83 -36.78 16.88 -20.79
N PHE A 84 -37.56 15.98 -21.39
CA PHE A 84 -37.29 15.43 -22.72
C PHE A 84 -37.78 16.38 -23.82
N TYR A 85 -36.86 16.87 -24.66
CA TYR A 85 -37.19 17.71 -25.82
C TYR A 85 -37.10 16.89 -27.10
N GLN A 86 -38.24 16.55 -27.71
CA GLN A 86 -38.28 15.92 -29.03
C GLN A 86 -38.46 17.00 -30.09
N VAL A 87 -37.41 17.28 -30.86
CA VAL A 87 -37.50 18.18 -32.01
C VAL A 87 -38.12 17.41 -33.18
N VAL A 88 -39.43 17.56 -33.35
CA VAL A 88 -40.13 17.08 -34.54
C VAL A 88 -39.99 18.14 -35.64
N LYS A 89 -39.52 17.73 -36.81
CA LYS A 89 -39.44 18.59 -37.99
C LYS A 89 -40.72 18.50 -38.80
#